data_AF-A0A9W8R8S1-F1
#
_entry.id   AF-A0A9W8R8S1-F1
#
_cell.length_a   1.000
_cell.length_b   1.000
_cell.length_c   1.000
_cell.angle_alpha   90.00
_cell.angle_beta   90.00
_cell.angle_gamma   90.00
#
_symmetry.space_group_name_H-M   'P 1'
#
loop_
_entity.id
_entity.type
_entity.pdbx_description
1 polymer ?
#
loop_
_entity_poly.entity_id
_entity_poly.type
_entity_poly.pdbx_seq_one_letter_code
_entity_poly.pdbx_strand_id
1 'polypeptide(L)'
;MRKIPPELSLKEFSALKHVFINSIPLFGFIQKREQNIDSEVLIRLLPRSIISLAVKKNHYRNFVKEALLGLADWKSQNPGEFPNLNWVACGPKMKSSTLASLFKAVGVNFDAKVRSLSQIKPYLNGPNADSTLVFPNWDSEDDL
;
A
#
# COMPACT_ATOMS: atom_id res chain seq x y z
N MET A 1 14.36 -6.89 9.38
CA MET A 1 13.05 -6.27 9.72
C MET A 1 12.00 -7.38 9.84
N ARG A 2 11.16 -7.38 10.89
CA ARG A 2 10.15 -8.42 11.12
C ARG A 2 8.86 -8.12 10.34
N LYS A 3 8.23 -9.17 9.81
CA LYS A 3 6.89 -9.13 9.19
C LYS A 3 5.85 -8.76 10.26
N ILE A 4 4.82 -8.04 9.86
CA ILE A 4 3.65 -7.76 10.69
C ILE A 4 3.02 -9.10 11.12
N PRO A 5 2.75 -9.31 12.43
CA PRO A 5 2.07 -10.51 12.90
C PRO A 5 0.68 -10.65 12.27
N PRO A 6 0.20 -11.86 11.95
CA PRO A 6 -1.14 -12.07 11.40
C PRO A 6 -2.26 -11.49 12.29
N GLU A 7 -2.04 -11.43 13.59
CA GLU A 7 -2.99 -10.94 14.60
C GLU A 7 -3.11 -9.42 14.59
N LEU A 8 -2.15 -8.70 13.99
CA LEU A 8 -2.22 -7.25 13.89
C LEU A 8 -3.33 -6.86 12.90
N SER A 9 -4.32 -6.11 13.39
CA SER A 9 -5.36 -5.52 12.58
C SER A 9 -5.52 -4.04 12.91
N LEU A 10 -5.70 -3.22 11.87
CA LEU A 10 -6.05 -1.81 12.01
C LEU A 10 -7.57 -1.60 11.88
N LYS A 11 -8.37 -2.68 11.87
CA LYS A 11 -9.83 -2.62 11.64
C LYS A 11 -10.58 -1.72 12.61
N GLU A 12 -10.14 -1.65 13.85
CA GLU A 12 -10.76 -0.85 14.91
C GLU A 12 -10.39 0.65 14.84
N PHE A 13 -9.36 1.01 14.07
CA PHE A 13 -8.88 2.39 13.95
C PHE A 13 -9.71 3.18 12.93
N SER A 14 -10.95 3.49 13.27
CA SER A 14 -11.89 4.21 12.39
C SER A 14 -11.39 5.59 11.93
N ALA A 15 -10.55 6.25 12.73
CA ALA A 15 -9.90 7.52 12.38
C ALA A 15 -8.81 7.38 11.28
N LEU A 16 -8.29 6.17 11.05
CA LEU A 16 -7.22 5.91 10.09
C LEU A 16 -7.78 5.82 8.66
N LYS A 17 -7.97 6.97 8.02
CA LYS A 17 -8.56 7.08 6.68
C LYS A 17 -7.56 6.95 5.54
N HIS A 18 -6.29 7.26 5.79
CA HIS A 18 -5.25 7.34 4.77
C HIS A 18 -4.03 6.56 5.23
N VAL A 19 -3.65 5.54 4.46
CA VAL A 19 -2.62 4.59 4.86
C VAL A 19 -1.50 4.59 3.83
N PHE A 20 -0.27 4.77 4.30
CA PHE A 20 0.95 4.54 3.53
C PHE A 20 1.75 3.44 4.21
N ILE A 21 2.01 2.34 3.50
CA ILE A 21 2.72 1.18 4.04
C ILE A 21 3.85 0.77 3.10
N ASN A 22 5.01 0.45 3.68
CA ASN A 22 6.10 -0.21 2.96
C ASN A 22 5.80 -1.72 2.83
N SER A 23 6.10 -2.32 1.69
CA SER A 23 5.86 -3.76 1.47
C SER A 23 6.70 -4.67 2.37
N ILE A 24 7.83 -4.20 2.93
CA ILE A 24 8.64 -5.01 3.86
C ILE A 24 7.82 -5.45 5.08
N PRO A 25 7.16 -4.57 5.86
CA PRO A 25 6.28 -4.97 6.95
C PRO A 25 5.18 -5.98 6.55
N LEU A 26 4.61 -5.86 5.36
CA LEU A 26 3.51 -6.73 4.91
C LEU A 26 3.94 -8.17 4.66
N PHE A 27 5.10 -8.34 4.01
CA PHE A 27 5.53 -9.64 3.51
C PHE A 27 6.76 -10.19 4.25
N GLY A 28 7.49 -9.34 4.96
CA GLY A 28 8.78 -9.68 5.56
C GLY A 28 9.95 -9.57 4.57
N PHE A 29 11.13 -9.97 5.02
CA PHE A 29 12.30 -10.18 4.17
C PHE A 29 12.21 -11.59 3.56
N ILE A 30 11.40 -11.73 2.52
CA ILE A 30 11.15 -13.03 1.91
C ILE A 30 12.38 -13.44 1.08
N GLN A 31 12.95 -14.62 1.33
CA GLN A 31 13.90 -15.21 0.37
C GLN A 31 13.12 -15.71 -0.85
N LYS A 32 13.71 -15.65 -2.06
CA LYS A 32 13.06 -15.97 -3.36
C LYS A 32 12.27 -17.29 -3.46
N ARG A 33 12.29 -18.16 -2.44
CA ARG A 33 11.70 -19.50 -2.42
C ARG A 33 10.39 -19.65 -1.63
N GLU A 34 9.93 -18.66 -0.87
CA GLU A 34 8.62 -18.80 -0.20
C GLU A 34 7.47 -18.62 -1.22
N GLN A 35 6.67 -19.68 -1.37
CA GLN A 35 5.54 -19.74 -2.31
C GLN A 35 4.20 -19.33 -1.66
N ASN A 36 4.10 -19.35 -0.33
CA ASN A 36 2.87 -18.98 0.38
C ASN A 36 2.81 -17.47 0.64
N ILE A 37 2.26 -16.77 -0.35
CA ILE A 37 1.97 -15.34 -0.25
C ILE A 37 0.63 -15.17 0.45
N ASP A 38 0.62 -14.37 1.50
CA ASP A 38 -0.62 -13.90 2.12
C ASP A 38 -1.19 -12.77 1.26
N SER A 39 -1.98 -13.13 0.23
CA SER A 39 -2.68 -12.16 -0.62
C SER A 39 -3.79 -11.41 0.13
N GLU A 40 -4.25 -11.95 1.25
CA GLU A 40 -5.29 -11.34 2.09
C GLU A 40 -4.72 -10.36 3.14
N VAL A 41 -3.40 -10.16 3.18
CA VAL A 41 -2.74 -9.31 4.18
C VAL A 41 -3.34 -7.91 4.25
N LEU A 42 -3.70 -7.31 3.10
CA LEU A 42 -4.32 -5.98 3.06
C LEU A 42 -5.76 -6.00 3.57
N ILE A 43 -6.52 -7.06 3.28
CA ILE A 43 -7.91 -7.22 3.71
C ILE A 43 -7.98 -7.39 5.23
N ARG A 44 -7.06 -8.17 5.80
CA ARG A 44 -6.96 -8.40 7.26
C ARG A 44 -6.49 -7.15 8.00
N LEU A 45 -5.50 -6.45 7.44
CA LEU A 45 -4.84 -5.33 8.10
C LEU A 45 -5.67 -4.04 8.06
N LEU A 46 -6.28 -3.69 6.93
CA LEU A 46 -6.79 -2.34 6.72
C LEU A 46 -8.11 -2.04 7.45
N PRO A 47 -8.33 -0.78 7.88
CA PRO A 47 -9.60 -0.35 8.42
C PRO A 47 -10.69 -0.29 7.37
N ARG A 48 -11.93 -0.61 7.75
CA ARG A 48 -13.11 -0.46 6.88
C ARG A 48 -13.35 1.00 6.46
N SER A 49 -12.95 1.95 7.29
CA SER A 49 -13.08 3.39 7.03
C SER A 49 -12.04 3.95 6.06
N ILE A 50 -11.13 3.11 5.54
CA ILE A 50 -10.06 3.55 4.65
C ILE A 50 -10.61 4.24 3.40
N ILE A 51 -9.98 5.36 3.05
CA ILE A 51 -10.28 6.14 1.85
C ILE A 51 -9.17 5.96 0.82
N SER A 52 -7.91 5.98 1.27
CA SER A 52 -6.75 5.90 0.39
C SER A 52 -5.67 4.95 0.90
N LEU A 53 -5.13 4.13 0.01
CA LEU A 53 -4.00 3.24 0.29
C LEU A 53 -2.82 3.55 -0.65
N ALA A 54 -1.64 3.76 -0.10
CA ALA A 54 -0.39 3.79 -0.85
C ALA A 54 0.54 2.66 -0.37
N VAL A 55 0.96 1.80 -1.28
CA VAL A 55 1.96 0.76 -0.98
C VAL A 55 3.29 1.13 -1.62
N LYS A 56 4.27 1.46 -0.79
CA LYS A 56 5.66 1.62 -1.23
C LYS A 56 6.23 0.23 -1.48
N LYS A 57 6.47 -0.02 -2.76
CA LYS A 57 7.07 -1.24 -3.27
C LYS A 57 8.54 -1.34 -2.85
N ASN A 58 8.97 -2.56 -2.55
CA ASN A 58 10.37 -2.93 -2.45
C ASN A 58 10.73 -4.03 -3.48
N HIS A 59 11.92 -4.64 -3.42
CA HIS A 59 12.42 -5.61 -4.42
C HIS A 59 11.45 -6.77 -4.79
N TYR A 60 10.44 -7.04 -3.96
CA TYR A 60 9.44 -8.11 -4.11
C TYR A 60 8.20 -7.69 -4.93
N ARG A 61 8.37 -7.61 -6.25
CA ARG A 61 7.34 -7.06 -7.17
C ARG A 61 6.02 -7.84 -7.22
N ASN A 62 6.07 -9.16 -7.06
CA ASN A 62 4.90 -10.01 -7.28
C ASN A 62 3.94 -10.00 -6.08
N PHE A 63 4.45 -9.92 -4.85
CA PHE A 63 3.62 -10.05 -3.65
C PHE A 63 2.68 -8.87 -3.43
N VAL A 64 3.17 -7.66 -3.68
CA VAL A 64 2.34 -6.44 -3.67
C VAL A 64 1.25 -6.53 -4.74
N LYS A 65 1.56 -7.11 -5.90
CA LYS A 65 0.57 -7.31 -6.97
C LYS A 65 -0.54 -8.26 -6.52
N GLU A 66 -0.19 -9.43 -6.01
CA GLU A 66 -1.17 -10.42 -5.57
C GLU A 66 -2.06 -9.88 -4.44
N ALA A 67 -1.49 -9.15 -3.48
CA ALA A 67 -2.28 -8.55 -2.41
C ALA A 67 -3.24 -7.45 -2.91
N LEU A 68 -2.82 -6.65 -3.89
CA LEU A 68 -3.68 -5.63 -4.51
C LEU A 68 -4.78 -6.25 -5.39
N LEU A 69 -4.48 -7.37 -6.07
CA LEU A 69 -5.48 -8.15 -6.78
C LEU A 69 -6.53 -8.69 -5.81
N GLY A 70 -6.09 -9.35 -4.74
CA GLY A 70 -6.97 -9.84 -3.68
C GLY A 70 -7.85 -8.74 -3.08
N LEU A 71 -7.30 -7.55 -2.85
CA LEU A 71 -8.07 -6.41 -2.36
C LEU A 71 -9.15 -5.95 -3.36
N ALA A 72 -8.84 -5.87 -4.65
CA ALA A 72 -9.80 -5.48 -5.67
C ALA A 72 -10.92 -6.52 -5.82
N ASP A 73 -10.57 -7.80 -5.85
CA ASP A 73 -11.52 -8.91 -5.94
C ASP A 73 -12.43 -8.95 -4.70
N TRP A 74 -11.86 -8.79 -3.51
CA TRP A 74 -12.61 -8.76 -2.26
C TRP A 74 -13.59 -7.57 -2.20
N LYS A 75 -13.16 -6.38 -2.62
CA LYS A 75 -14.04 -5.20 -2.70
C LYS A 75 -15.18 -5.40 -3.71
N SER A 76 -14.91 -6.10 -4.82
CA SER A 76 -15.92 -6.45 -5.82
C SER A 76 -17.01 -7.36 -5.22
N GLN A 77 -16.59 -8.38 -4.46
CA GLN A 77 -17.49 -9.34 -3.82
C GLN A 77 -18.19 -8.78 -2.57
N ASN A 78 -17.53 -7.88 -1.85
CA ASN A 78 -17.96 -7.35 -0.55
C ASN A 78 -17.90 -5.80 -0.55
N PRO A 79 -18.77 -5.11 -1.30
CA PRO A 79 -18.71 -3.65 -1.42
C PRO A 79 -18.86 -2.91 -0.07
N GLY A 80 -19.49 -3.54 0.92
CA GLY A 80 -19.66 -3.01 2.28
C GLY A 80 -18.44 -3.10 3.21
N GLU A 81 -17.40 -3.87 2.87
CA GLU A 81 -16.18 -3.96 3.70
C GLU A 81 -15.29 -2.71 3.57
N PHE A 82 -15.14 -2.19 2.34
CA PHE A 82 -14.34 -0.98 2.07
C PHE A 82 -15.17 0.07 1.32
N PRO A 83 -16.26 0.59 1.93
CA PRO A 83 -17.22 1.44 1.23
C PRO A 83 -16.60 2.77 0.77
N ASN A 84 -15.61 3.29 1.50
CA ASN A 84 -15.03 4.61 1.23
C ASN A 84 -13.72 4.56 0.45
N LEU A 85 -13.17 3.37 0.19
CA LEU A 85 -11.92 3.22 -0.55
C LEU A 85 -12.15 3.70 -1.98
N ASN A 86 -11.45 4.77 -2.36
CA ASN A 86 -11.59 5.41 -3.67
C ASN A 86 -10.25 5.68 -4.36
N TRP A 87 -9.13 5.46 -3.66
CA TRP A 87 -7.80 5.67 -4.20
C TRP A 87 -6.79 4.63 -3.72
N VAL A 88 -6.06 4.05 -4.66
CA VAL A 88 -4.98 3.09 -4.40
C VAL A 88 -3.77 3.47 -5.25
N ALA A 89 -2.59 3.51 -4.63
CA ALA A 89 -1.35 3.70 -5.37
C ALA A 89 -0.30 2.64 -5.02
N CYS A 90 0.48 2.26 -6.03
CA CYS A 90 1.63 1.39 -5.86
C CYS A 90 2.82 1.96 -6.63
N GLY A 91 4.02 1.93 -6.02
CA GLY A 91 5.20 2.64 -6.51
C GLY A 91 5.65 2.28 -7.94
N PRO A 92 6.59 3.06 -8.50
CA PRO A 92 6.97 3.00 -9.91
C PRO A 92 7.42 1.60 -10.37
N LYS A 93 7.22 1.33 -11.68
CA LYS A 93 7.56 0.06 -12.38
C LYS A 93 6.61 -1.12 -12.10
N MET A 94 5.32 -0.87 -11.89
CA MET A 94 4.28 -1.90 -11.92
C MET A 94 3.56 -1.85 -13.28
N LYS A 95 3.39 -2.99 -13.96
CA LYS A 95 2.53 -3.04 -15.16
C LYS A 95 1.10 -2.76 -14.70
N SER A 96 0.67 -1.52 -14.94
CA SER A 96 -0.49 -0.90 -14.31
C SER A 96 -1.82 -1.28 -14.94
N SER A 97 -1.85 -1.81 -16.17
CA SER A 97 -3.09 -1.92 -16.94
C SER A 97 -4.12 -2.85 -16.28
N THR A 98 -3.72 -4.05 -15.85
CA THR A 98 -4.63 -5.00 -15.19
C THR A 98 -5.18 -4.47 -13.87
N LEU A 99 -4.29 -3.94 -13.00
CA LEU A 99 -4.70 -3.39 -11.71
C LEU A 99 -5.58 -2.14 -11.87
N ALA A 100 -5.23 -1.25 -12.80
CA ALA A 100 -6.03 -0.07 -13.08
C ALA A 100 -7.43 -0.44 -13.56
N SER A 101 -7.57 -1.44 -14.44
CA SER A 101 -8.88 -1.92 -14.90
C SER A 101 -9.70 -2.53 -13.77
N LEU A 102 -9.08 -3.37 -12.91
CA LEU A 102 -9.78 -4.02 -11.79
C LEU A 102 -10.25 -3.00 -10.74
N PHE A 103 -9.37 -2.08 -10.34
CA PHE A 103 -9.75 -1.03 -9.39
C PHE A 103 -10.80 -0.08 -9.98
N LYS A 104 -10.70 0.26 -11.27
CA LYS A 104 -11.72 1.06 -11.96
C LYS A 104 -13.09 0.39 -11.94
N ALA A 105 -13.15 -0.93 -12.13
CA ALA A 105 -14.41 -1.69 -12.10
C ALA A 105 -15.12 -1.62 -10.72
N VAL A 106 -14.35 -1.44 -9.63
CA VAL A 106 -14.88 -1.28 -8.27
C VAL A 106 -14.93 0.19 -7.80
N GLY A 107 -14.83 1.14 -8.73
CA GLY A 107 -14.95 2.58 -8.43
C GLY A 107 -13.73 3.18 -7.71
N VAL A 108 -12.55 2.56 -7.82
CA VAL A 108 -11.31 2.99 -7.17
C VAL A 108 -10.33 3.51 -8.22
N ASN A 109 -9.78 4.70 -7.97
CA ASN A 109 -8.71 5.26 -8.78
C ASN A 109 -7.38 4.59 -8.44
N PHE A 110 -6.70 4.07 -9.46
CA PHE A 110 -5.38 3.45 -9.30
C PHE A 110 -4.28 4.33 -9.88
N ASP A 111 -3.22 4.60 -9.11
CA ASP A 111 -2.00 5.27 -9.58
C ASP A 111 -0.77 4.35 -9.45
N ALA A 112 -0.03 4.20 -10.54
CA ALA A 112 1.24 3.47 -10.57
C ALA A 112 2.43 4.29 -10.03
N LYS A 113 2.17 5.53 -9.59
CA LYS A 113 3.12 6.39 -8.89
C LYS A 113 2.61 6.65 -7.48
N VAL A 114 3.40 6.27 -6.48
CA VAL A 114 3.19 6.75 -5.12
C VAL A 114 3.84 8.12 -5.04
N ARG A 115 3.03 9.18 -5.14
CA ARG A 115 3.50 10.55 -4.85
C ARG A 115 3.61 10.71 -3.33
N SER A 116 4.49 11.60 -2.87
CA SER A 116 4.60 11.89 -1.44
C SER A 116 3.24 12.35 -0.91
N LEU A 117 2.85 11.91 0.30
CA LEU A 117 1.62 12.37 0.96
C LEU A 117 1.56 13.91 1.06
N SER A 118 2.72 14.56 1.24
CA SER A 118 2.86 16.02 1.24
C SER A 118 2.56 16.69 -0.12
N GLN A 119 2.75 15.97 -1.23
CA GLN A 119 2.42 16.46 -2.58
C GLN A 119 0.93 16.28 -2.92
N ILE A 120 0.28 15.26 -2.33
CA ILE A 120 -1.14 14.95 -2.57
C ILE A 120 -2.04 15.74 -1.61
N LYS A 121 -1.57 16.03 -0.40
CA LYS A 121 -2.32 16.70 0.65
C LYS A 121 -1.51 17.85 1.25
N PRO A 122 -1.51 19.03 0.60
CA PRO A 122 -0.69 20.17 1.02
C PRO A 122 -0.98 20.63 2.46
N TYR A 123 -2.19 20.39 2.98
CA TYR A 123 -2.58 20.73 4.34
C TYR A 123 -1.92 19.86 5.43
N LEU A 124 -1.27 18.74 5.06
CA LEU A 124 -0.39 18.03 5.97
C LEU A 124 0.94 18.79 6.17
N ASN A 125 1.18 19.86 5.39
CA ASN A 125 2.33 20.74 5.54
C ASN A 125 2.09 21.83 6.62
N GLY A 126 1.68 21.45 7.82
CA GLY A 126 1.57 22.38 8.97
C GLY A 126 2.92 23.00 9.38
N PRO A 127 2.97 23.94 10.34
CA PRO A 127 4.21 24.64 10.74
C PRO A 127 5.33 23.72 11.27
N ASN A 128 5.03 22.46 11.61
CA ASN A 128 6.00 21.41 11.96
C ASN A 128 6.26 20.41 10.81
N ALA A 129 5.93 20.78 9.58
CA ALA A 129 5.96 19.87 8.43
C ALA A 129 7.30 19.69 7.76
N ASP A 130 8.38 20.24 8.35
CA ASP A 130 9.70 19.73 8.04
C ASP A 130 9.93 18.37 8.74
N SER A 131 9.06 17.42 8.41
CA SER A 131 9.39 16.01 8.44
C SER A 131 9.94 15.68 7.06
N THR A 132 11.00 16.37 6.63
CA THR A 132 11.92 15.78 5.68
C THR A 132 12.47 14.52 6.35
N LEU A 133 11.75 13.41 6.19
CA LEU A 133 12.37 12.10 6.25
C LEU A 133 13.36 12.11 5.09
N VAL A 134 14.59 12.53 5.40
CA VAL A 134 15.76 12.34 4.56
C VAL A 134 15.83 10.83 4.37
N PHE A 135 15.20 10.34 3.31
CA PHE A 135 15.45 8.99 2.85
C PHE A 135 16.92 8.99 2.47
N PRO A 136 17.76 8.16 3.10
CA PRO A 136 19.16 8.19 2.76
C PRO A 136 19.25 7.84 1.26
N ASN A 137 20.13 8.55 0.55
CA ASN A 137 20.38 8.29 -0.86
C ASN A 137 21.21 7.00 -0.95
N TRP A 138 20.55 5.85 -1.14
CA TRP A 138 21.24 4.55 -1.21
C TRP A 138 21.72 4.23 -2.64
N ASP A 139 21.48 5.14 -3.58
CA ASP A 139 21.96 5.06 -4.97
C ASP A 139 23.27 5.85 -5.17
N SER A 140 23.92 6.34 -4.10
CA SER A 140 25.32 6.76 -4.19
C SER A 140 26.19 5.50 -4.16
N GLU A 141 26.75 5.13 -5.30
CA GLU A 141 27.82 4.12 -5.43
C GLU A 141 29.16 4.57 -4.76
N ASP A 142 29.13 5.56 -3.87
CA ASP A 142 30.31 6.16 -3.26
C ASP A 142 30.72 5.55 -1.90
N ASP A 143 30.17 4.40 -1.52
CA ASP A 143 30.68 3.63 -0.37
C ASP A 143 30.62 2.12 -0.64
N LEU A 144 31.56 1.64 -1.47
CA LEU A 144 32.46 0.48 -1.23
C LEU A 144 33.17 0.02 -2.51
#